data_AF-A0A067CTK4-F1
#
_entry.id   AF-A0A067CTK4-F1
#
_cell.length_a   1.000
_cell.length_b   1.000
_cell.length_c   1.000
_cell.angle_alpha   90.00
_cell.angle_beta   90.00
_cell.angle_gamma   90.00
#
_symmetry.space_group_name_H-M   'P 1'
#
loop_
_entity.id
_entity.type
_entity.pdbx_description
1 polymer ?
#
loop_
_entity_poly.entity_id
_entity_poly.type
_entity_poly.pdbx_seq_one_letter_code
_entity_poly.pdbx_strand_id
1 'polypeptide(L)'
;MTTTHATRDTEQHADCVESCAVPGLEHLMAVGTYHLTKHPAAPGETPLPDTRSGTVRLHALARDANNAVTVTDVSTHAMQSGVFDMKWSRDRVYEKALLGLATAAGTLELLAWSEEDQALVPYATTPVSDTMFLSLDWNNRVHATPDPKIAVSQSNSNLSVWQQTPSGLEAIREWRAHDMFGQDIEVWITAWHAHAENVIYSGGDDAVFKGWDLRMDRPTFLKRDVHSMGVCSVQSHPLDEHLVAVGSYDEAITLWDARQMSMPLLRHETGGGVWRLKWHPEQKTWLLAACMHNGFQILNMSPESSETRVHYTKQTSLAYGVDWWYGEPSTRTVGSGSFYDHSFHVWSADDLVV
;
A
#
# COMPACT_ATOMS: atom_id res chain seq x y z
N MET A 1 -23.22 -7.30 9.69
CA MET A 1 -23.10 -6.04 10.44
C MET A 1 -21.64 -5.72 10.65
N THR A 2 -21.30 -4.43 10.71
CA THR A 2 -19.94 -3.94 10.98
C THR A 2 -19.89 -3.27 12.34
N THR A 3 -18.85 -3.53 13.12
CA THR A 3 -18.60 -2.88 14.40
C THR A 3 -17.35 -2.02 14.31
N THR A 4 -17.45 -0.75 14.72
CA THR A 4 -16.28 0.13 14.87
C THR A 4 -15.79 0.05 16.30
N HIS A 5 -14.57 -0.43 16.51
CA HIS A 5 -13.95 -0.61 17.82
C HIS A 5 -13.26 0.66 18.30
N ALA A 6 -12.63 1.39 17.37
CA ALA A 6 -11.96 2.64 17.67
C ALA A 6 -11.96 3.58 16.47
N THR A 7 -11.92 4.88 16.78
CA THR A 7 -11.57 5.95 15.84
C THR A 7 -10.50 6.81 16.51
N ARG A 8 -9.41 7.08 15.80
CA ARG A 8 -8.29 7.92 16.24
C ARG A 8 -8.12 9.08 15.27
N ASP A 9 -7.89 10.27 15.82
CA ASP A 9 -7.43 11.42 15.02
C ASP A 9 -5.93 11.26 14.74
N THR A 10 -5.56 11.35 13.48
CA THR A 10 -4.19 11.24 12.94
C THR A 10 -3.50 12.59 12.82
N GLU A 11 -4.20 13.68 13.16
CA GLU A 11 -3.76 15.08 13.14
C GLU A 11 -3.48 15.65 11.74
N GLN A 12 -3.13 14.79 10.78
CA GLN A 12 -2.84 15.09 9.38
C GLN A 12 -3.63 14.15 8.47
N HIS A 13 -3.48 14.25 7.14
CA HIS A 13 -4.26 13.41 6.24
C HIS A 13 -3.78 11.95 6.30
N ALA A 14 -4.67 11.01 6.65
CA ALA A 14 -4.36 9.60 6.77
C ALA A 14 -4.30 8.95 5.38
N ASP A 15 -3.08 8.72 4.87
CA ASP A 15 -2.85 8.37 3.46
C ASP A 15 -2.67 6.85 3.26
N CYS A 16 -1.96 6.19 4.17
CA CYS A 16 -1.72 4.76 4.11
C CYS A 16 -1.85 4.10 5.48
N VAL A 17 -2.24 2.82 5.49
CA VAL A 17 -2.36 1.97 6.67
C VAL A 17 -1.71 0.62 6.34
N GLU A 18 -0.92 0.09 7.26
CA GLU A 18 -0.20 -1.17 7.07
C GLU A 18 -0.12 -1.95 8.39
N SER A 19 -0.55 -3.22 8.39
CA SER A 19 -0.36 -4.11 9.54
C SER A 19 1.03 -4.74 9.50
N CYS A 20 1.68 -4.84 10.66
CA CYS A 20 2.97 -5.50 10.75
C CYS A 20 2.80 -7.02 10.57
N ALA A 21 3.43 -7.57 9.54
CA ALA A 21 3.42 -9.01 9.29
C ALA A 21 4.61 -9.74 9.94
N VAL A 22 5.50 -9.03 10.64
CA VAL A 22 6.71 -9.64 11.20
C VAL A 22 6.34 -10.53 12.39
N PRO A 23 6.81 -11.80 12.44
CA PRO A 23 6.53 -12.69 13.55
C PRO A 23 6.86 -12.09 14.93
N GLY A 24 5.88 -12.12 15.83
CA GLY A 24 5.93 -11.52 17.18
C GLY A 24 5.49 -10.05 17.27
N LEU A 25 5.27 -9.39 16.12
CA LEU A 25 4.87 -7.97 16.05
C LEU A 25 3.51 -7.79 15.35
N GLU A 26 2.75 -8.86 15.15
CA GLU A 26 1.47 -8.86 14.43
C GLU A 26 0.38 -8.02 15.10
N HIS A 27 0.60 -7.62 16.35
CA HIS A 27 -0.24 -6.70 17.10
C HIS A 27 -0.09 -5.23 16.65
N LEU A 28 0.95 -4.88 15.88
CA LEU A 28 1.21 -3.51 15.46
C LEU A 28 0.55 -3.17 14.13
N MET A 29 -0.07 -2.00 14.06
CA MET A 29 -0.51 -1.34 12.84
C MET A 29 0.11 0.05 12.74
N ALA A 30 0.55 0.42 11.55
CA ALA A 30 1.07 1.73 11.22
C ALA A 30 0.05 2.55 10.44
N VAL A 31 0.03 3.86 10.67
CA VAL A 31 -0.71 4.85 9.86
C VAL A 31 0.28 5.92 9.39
N GLY A 32 0.44 6.03 8.08
CA GLY A 32 1.27 7.04 7.44
C GLY A 32 0.42 8.22 7.03
N THR A 33 0.94 9.43 7.26
CA THR A 33 0.22 10.67 6.98
C THR A 33 0.94 11.56 5.98
N TYR A 34 0.15 12.43 5.37
CA TYR A 34 0.59 13.47 4.44
C TYR A 34 -0.04 14.81 4.83
N HIS A 35 0.74 15.87 4.75
CA HIS A 35 0.26 17.24 4.86
C HIS A 35 1.01 18.15 3.89
N LEU A 36 0.25 19.01 3.20
CA LEU A 36 0.78 20.04 2.30
C LEU A 36 0.55 21.42 2.92
N THR A 37 1.63 22.10 3.28
CA THR A 37 1.60 23.49 3.69
C THR A 37 1.88 24.38 2.49
N LYS A 38 0.88 25.17 2.10
CA LYS A 38 1.00 26.15 1.02
C LYS A 38 1.59 27.46 1.54
N HIS A 39 2.54 28.04 0.80
CA HIS A 39 3.17 29.30 1.16
C HIS A 39 2.88 30.39 0.12
N PRO A 40 1.65 30.96 0.12
CA PRO A 40 1.29 31.99 -0.84
C PRO A 40 2.14 33.25 -0.65
N ALA A 41 2.70 33.78 -1.74
CA ALA A 41 3.39 35.08 -1.70
C ALA A 41 2.41 36.23 -1.46
N ALA A 42 2.84 37.21 -0.67
CA ALA A 42 2.21 38.52 -0.68
C ALA A 42 2.46 39.22 -2.04
N PRO A 43 1.62 40.21 -2.42
CA PRO A 43 1.83 40.96 -3.66
C PRO A 43 3.22 41.60 -3.71
N GLY A 44 4.04 41.22 -4.71
CA GLY A 44 5.40 41.72 -4.89
C GLY A 44 6.50 40.88 -4.24
N GLU A 45 6.16 39.79 -3.55
CA GLU A 45 7.12 38.84 -2.99
C GLU A 45 7.32 37.62 -3.89
N THR A 46 8.48 36.96 -3.76
CA THR A 46 8.73 35.70 -4.44
C THR A 46 8.06 34.57 -3.64
N PRO A 47 7.22 33.72 -4.27
CA PRO A 47 6.61 32.59 -3.58
C PRO A 47 7.66 31.66 -2.98
N LEU A 48 7.46 31.30 -1.71
CA LEU A 48 8.20 30.20 -1.11
C LEU A 48 7.65 28.89 -1.68
N PRO A 49 8.50 27.87 -1.86
CA PRO A 49 8.03 26.56 -2.29
C PRO A 49 7.12 25.94 -1.22
N ASP A 50 6.02 25.32 -1.65
CA ASP A 50 5.15 24.55 -0.77
C ASP A 50 5.97 23.46 -0.04
N THR A 51 5.67 23.25 1.24
CA THR A 51 6.38 22.26 2.06
C THR A 51 5.45 21.08 2.34
N ARG A 52 6.01 19.88 2.36
CA ARG A 52 5.29 18.64 2.69
C ARG A 52 5.82 18.09 4.00
N SER A 53 4.92 17.54 4.81
CA SER A 53 5.25 16.87 6.06
C SER A 53 4.36 15.65 6.25
N GLY A 54 4.71 14.82 7.23
CA GLY A 54 4.00 13.59 7.52
C GLY A 54 4.43 13.01 8.86
N THR A 55 3.76 11.94 9.26
CA THR A 55 4.10 11.13 10.42
C THR A 55 3.83 9.66 10.12
N VAL A 56 4.54 8.77 10.79
CA VAL A 56 4.19 7.35 10.90
C VAL A 56 3.78 7.10 12.35
N ARG A 57 2.50 6.79 12.56
CA ARG A 57 1.94 6.52 13.89
C ARG A 57 1.73 5.04 14.07
N LEU A 58 2.20 4.49 15.18
CA LEU A 58 2.03 3.09 15.55
C LEU A 58 0.91 2.94 16.57
N HIS A 59 0.06 1.95 16.33
CA HIS A 59 -1.01 1.53 17.21
C HIS A 59 -0.88 0.03 17.47
N ALA A 60 -1.03 -0.38 18.73
CA ALA A 60 -1.11 -1.77 19.14
C ALA A 60 -2.58 -2.19 19.26
N LEU A 61 -2.93 -3.31 18.63
CA LEU A 61 -4.25 -3.94 18.72
C LEU A 61 -4.16 -5.18 19.59
N ALA A 62 -5.17 -5.38 20.43
CA ALA A 62 -5.28 -6.55 21.31
C ALA A 62 -6.75 -6.86 21.61
N ARG A 63 -7.05 -8.08 22.06
CA ARG A 63 -8.36 -8.40 22.66
C ARG A 63 -8.34 -8.27 24.16
N ASP A 64 -9.38 -7.68 24.72
CA ASP A 64 -9.61 -7.65 26.16
C ASP A 64 -10.19 -8.98 26.68
N ALA A 65 -10.45 -9.03 28.00
CA ALA A 65 -11.03 -10.20 28.64
C ALA A 65 -12.45 -10.58 28.14
N ASN A 66 -13.15 -9.64 27.49
CA ASN A 66 -14.47 -9.85 26.89
C ASN A 66 -14.38 -10.16 25.39
N ASN A 67 -13.18 -10.41 24.87
CA ASN A 67 -12.91 -10.62 23.46
C ASN A 67 -13.25 -9.39 22.59
N ALA A 68 -13.27 -8.18 23.14
CA ALA A 68 -13.44 -6.95 22.38
C ALA A 68 -12.08 -6.44 21.89
N VAL A 69 -12.04 -5.88 20.67
CA VAL A 69 -10.80 -5.31 20.12
C VAL A 69 -10.53 -3.96 20.80
N THR A 70 -9.31 -3.80 21.29
CA THR A 70 -8.79 -2.58 21.91
C THR A 70 -7.62 -2.05 21.10
N VAL A 71 -7.46 -0.73 21.10
CA VAL A 71 -6.42 -0.03 20.34
C VAL A 71 -5.67 0.92 21.26
N THR A 72 -4.36 0.77 21.35
CA THR A 72 -3.47 1.62 22.16
C THR A 72 -2.49 2.34 21.25
N ASP A 73 -2.31 3.64 21.45
CA ASP A 73 -1.32 4.42 20.71
C ASP A 73 0.07 4.12 21.28
N VAL A 74 1.03 3.76 20.42
CA VAL A 74 2.36 3.28 20.83
C VAL A 74 3.39 4.39 20.69
N SER A 75 3.57 4.89 19.46
CA SER A 75 4.57 5.92 19.17
C SER A 75 4.22 6.67 17.89
N THR A 76 4.84 7.85 17.73
CA THR A 76 4.74 8.66 16.51
C THR A 76 6.15 8.99 16.05
N HIS A 77 6.47 8.64 14.80
CA HIS A 77 7.70 9.05 14.14
C HIS A 77 7.39 10.24 13.21
N ALA A 78 8.03 11.39 13.46
CA ALA A 78 7.87 12.57 12.61
C ALA A 78 8.70 12.42 11.34
N MET A 79 8.06 12.60 10.19
CA MET A 79 8.72 12.52 8.89
C MET A 79 9.09 13.91 8.39
N GLN A 80 10.18 14.00 7.63
CA GLN A 80 10.58 15.24 6.95
C GLN A 80 9.78 15.52 5.67
N SER A 81 8.90 14.60 5.27
CA SER A 81 8.03 14.68 4.10
C SER A 81 6.75 13.85 4.32
N GLY A 82 5.78 13.97 3.43
CA GLY A 82 4.58 13.14 3.45
C GLY A 82 4.87 11.70 3.01
N VAL A 83 4.15 10.74 3.58
CA VAL A 83 4.27 9.30 3.27
C VAL A 83 3.12 8.88 2.37
N PHE A 84 3.42 8.39 1.16
CA PHE A 84 2.41 7.96 0.18
C PHE A 84 2.08 6.46 0.25
N ASP A 85 3.06 5.65 0.63
CA ASP A 85 2.90 4.22 0.79
C ASP A 85 3.92 3.68 1.79
N MET A 86 3.54 2.61 2.48
CA MET A 86 4.42 1.92 3.41
C MET A 86 4.09 0.44 3.45
N LYS A 87 5.12 -0.40 3.52
CA LYS A 87 4.98 -1.87 3.66
C LYS A 87 6.04 -2.43 4.57
N TRP A 88 5.64 -3.32 5.46
CA TRP A 88 6.59 -4.12 6.22
C TRP A 88 7.25 -5.17 5.33
N SER A 89 8.54 -5.40 5.58
CA SER A 89 9.16 -6.68 5.25
C SER A 89 8.42 -7.81 5.99
N ARG A 90 8.26 -8.98 5.35
CA ARG A 90 7.54 -10.10 5.98
C ARG A 90 8.27 -10.65 7.20
N ASP A 91 9.57 -10.84 7.05
CA ASP A 91 10.46 -11.38 8.06
C ASP A 91 11.49 -10.34 8.49
N ARG A 92 12.17 -10.62 9.59
CA ARG A 92 13.29 -9.78 10.02
C ARG A 92 14.41 -9.84 8.98
N VAL A 93 14.87 -8.67 8.56
CA VAL A 93 15.98 -8.49 7.62
C VAL A 93 17.18 -8.02 8.44
N TYR A 94 18.26 -8.79 8.44
CA TYR A 94 19.41 -8.55 9.32
C TYR A 94 19.02 -8.36 10.80
N GLU A 95 18.15 -9.25 11.31
CA GLU A 95 17.60 -9.23 12.68
C GLU A 95 16.66 -8.04 13.00
N LYS A 96 16.36 -7.19 12.01
CA LYS A 96 15.50 -6.01 12.19
C LYS A 96 14.14 -6.23 11.53
N ALA A 97 13.07 -5.87 12.24
CA ALA A 97 11.75 -5.72 11.62
C ALA A 97 11.73 -4.36 10.90
N LEU A 98 11.68 -4.38 9.57
CA LEU A 98 11.81 -3.18 8.74
C LEU A 98 10.49 -2.79 8.09
N LEU A 99 10.14 -1.51 8.21
CA LEU A 99 9.06 -0.83 7.49
C LEU A 99 9.68 0.05 6.40
N GLY A 100 9.35 -0.24 5.14
CA GLY A 100 9.73 0.62 4.01
C GLY A 100 8.69 1.69 3.75
N LEU A 101 9.13 2.88 3.35
CA LEU A 101 8.32 4.07 3.09
C LEU A 101 8.66 4.69 1.73
N ALA A 102 7.64 5.06 0.96
CA ALA A 102 7.75 5.86 -0.26
C ALA A 102 7.25 7.27 0.05
N THR A 103 8.10 8.28 -0.17
CA THR A 103 7.82 9.64 0.32
C THR A 103 7.64 10.66 -0.80
N ALA A 104 6.97 11.76 -0.45
CA ALA A 104 6.80 12.92 -1.32
C ALA A 104 8.08 13.74 -1.52
N ALA A 105 9.19 13.39 -0.85
CA ALA A 105 10.52 13.94 -1.10
C ALA A 105 11.31 13.10 -2.12
N GLY A 106 10.74 12.02 -2.66
CA GLY A 106 11.47 11.16 -3.59
C GLY A 106 12.49 10.27 -2.90
N THR A 107 12.23 9.87 -1.65
CA THR A 107 13.08 8.97 -0.89
C THR A 107 12.39 7.63 -0.67
N LEU A 108 13.17 6.55 -0.73
CA LEU A 108 12.84 5.28 -0.13
C LEU A 108 13.51 5.24 1.24
N GLU A 109 12.71 5.22 2.30
CA GLU A 109 13.19 5.21 3.68
C GLU A 109 12.84 3.89 4.35
N LEU A 110 13.76 3.36 5.16
CA LEU A 110 13.53 2.22 6.02
C LEU A 110 13.58 2.65 7.47
N LEU A 111 12.51 2.35 8.19
CA LEU A 111 12.45 2.43 9.65
C LEU A 111 12.54 1.04 10.26
N ALA A 112 13.27 0.89 11.35
CA ALA A 112 13.38 -0.35 12.10
C ALA A 112 12.59 -0.25 13.41
N TRP A 113 11.93 -1.35 13.81
CA TRP A 113 11.35 -1.46 15.15
C TRP A 113 12.45 -1.58 16.22
N SER A 114 12.36 -0.73 17.25
CA SER A 114 13.17 -0.78 18.47
C SER A 114 12.31 -1.31 19.62
N GLU A 115 12.63 -2.51 20.12
CA GLU A 115 11.96 -3.08 21.30
C GLU A 115 12.23 -2.25 22.57
N GLU A 116 13.40 -1.61 22.66
CA GLU A 116 13.79 -0.78 23.81
C GLU A 116 12.96 0.50 23.86
N ASP A 117 12.83 1.19 22.73
CA ASP A 117 12.11 2.47 22.65
C ASP A 117 10.61 2.29 22.42
N GLN A 118 10.17 1.07 22.09
CA GLN A 118 8.83 0.77 21.60
C GLN A 118 8.43 1.72 20.44
N ALA A 119 9.38 1.95 19.53
CA ALA A 119 9.24 2.94 18.48
C ALA A 119 9.95 2.55 17.19
N LEU A 120 9.55 3.21 16.10
CA LEU A 120 10.27 3.16 14.83
C LEU A 120 11.45 4.13 14.84
N VAL A 121 12.63 3.61 14.51
CA VAL A 121 13.88 4.39 14.41
C VAL A 121 14.42 4.36 12.97
N PRO A 122 15.07 5.44 12.49
CA PRO A 122 15.64 5.46 11.15
C PRO A 122 16.70 4.37 10.98
N TYR A 123 16.69 3.70 9.83
CA TYR A 123 17.62 2.60 9.54
C TYR A 123 18.40 2.81 8.24
N ALA A 124 17.72 3.11 7.14
CA ALA A 124 18.35 3.40 5.85
C ALA A 124 17.51 4.41 5.05
N THR A 125 18.13 5.15 4.15
CA THR A 125 17.42 6.07 3.24
C THR A 125 18.19 6.24 1.94
N THR A 126 17.48 6.41 0.83
CA THR A 126 18.08 6.84 -0.44
C THR A 126 18.35 8.34 -0.44
N PRO A 127 19.22 8.84 -1.34
CA PRO A 127 19.28 10.26 -1.62
C PRO A 127 17.90 10.80 -2.05
N VAL A 128 17.66 12.07 -1.74
CA VAL A 128 16.49 12.83 -2.23
C VAL A 128 16.53 12.87 -3.76
N SER A 129 15.38 12.61 -4.38
CA SER A 129 15.18 12.66 -5.83
C SER A 129 14.36 13.90 -6.23
N ASP A 130 14.47 14.32 -7.48
CA ASP A 130 13.67 15.41 -8.06
C ASP A 130 12.22 14.98 -8.38
N THR A 131 11.89 13.71 -8.20
CA THR A 131 10.55 13.12 -8.39
C THR A 131 10.03 12.53 -7.08
N MET A 132 8.71 12.43 -6.91
CA MET A 132 8.10 11.78 -5.76
C MET A 132 8.10 10.26 -5.91
N PHE A 133 8.25 9.54 -4.80
CA PHE A 133 8.07 8.09 -4.76
C PHE A 133 6.65 7.78 -4.28
N LEU A 134 5.86 7.10 -5.11
CA LEU A 134 4.40 7.01 -4.95
C LEU A 134 3.94 5.70 -4.31
N SER A 135 4.63 4.59 -4.58
CA SER A 135 4.36 3.29 -3.96
C SER A 135 5.63 2.46 -3.85
N LEU A 136 5.63 1.46 -2.98
CA LEU A 136 6.72 0.50 -2.90
C LEU A 136 6.24 -0.94 -2.75
N ASP A 137 7.13 -1.89 -3.00
CA ASP A 137 6.87 -3.28 -2.69
C ASP A 137 8.12 -4.09 -2.41
N TRP A 138 8.05 -5.00 -1.44
CA TRP A 138 9.08 -5.97 -1.11
C TRP A 138 8.89 -7.27 -1.89
N ASN A 139 9.97 -7.82 -2.43
CA ASN A 139 9.92 -9.14 -3.09
C ASN A 139 9.80 -10.32 -2.10
N ASN A 140 9.84 -10.05 -0.80
CA ASN A 140 9.85 -11.06 0.26
C ASN A 140 8.53 -11.15 1.04
N ARG A 141 7.41 -10.61 0.50
CA ARG A 141 6.13 -10.59 1.24
C ARG A 141 5.56 -11.97 1.55
N VAL A 142 5.90 -12.99 0.75
CA VAL A 142 5.44 -14.37 0.94
C VAL A 142 6.61 -15.32 1.20
N HIS A 143 7.68 -15.21 0.39
CA HIS A 143 8.87 -16.05 0.55
C HIS A 143 10.01 -15.24 1.17
N ALA A 144 10.54 -15.73 2.28
CA ALA A 144 11.69 -15.13 2.93
C ALA A 144 12.92 -15.11 2.01
N THR A 145 13.68 -14.02 2.04
CA THR A 145 15.01 -13.93 1.42
C THR A 145 15.93 -13.10 2.33
N PRO A 146 17.21 -13.48 2.47
CA PRO A 146 18.16 -12.75 3.32
C PRO A 146 18.43 -11.34 2.82
N ASP A 147 18.42 -11.15 1.49
CA ASP A 147 18.70 -9.88 0.82
C ASP A 147 17.48 -9.51 -0.02
N PRO A 148 16.43 -8.92 0.59
CA PRO A 148 15.23 -8.56 -0.14
C PRO A 148 15.43 -7.33 -1.02
N LYS A 149 14.63 -7.29 -2.09
CA LYS A 149 14.57 -6.17 -3.02
C LYS A 149 13.27 -5.40 -2.84
N ILE A 150 13.34 -4.11 -3.08
CA ILE A 150 12.23 -3.18 -2.98
C ILE A 150 12.03 -2.54 -4.35
N ALA A 151 10.85 -2.72 -4.93
CA ALA A 151 10.41 -2.00 -6.12
C ALA A 151 9.75 -0.70 -5.66
N VAL A 152 9.97 0.39 -6.39
CA VAL A 152 9.40 1.70 -6.08
C VAL A 152 8.86 2.34 -7.37
N SER A 153 7.64 2.87 -7.30
CA SER A 153 7.05 3.66 -8.38
C SER A 153 7.23 5.15 -8.17
N GLN A 154 7.36 5.90 -9.26
CA GLN A 154 7.76 7.31 -9.22
C GLN A 154 6.78 8.20 -10.00
N SER A 155 6.82 9.51 -9.74
CA SER A 155 5.97 10.51 -10.39
C SER A 155 6.49 11.01 -11.75
N ASN A 156 7.61 10.48 -12.23
CA ASN A 156 8.28 10.83 -13.49
C ASN A 156 8.20 9.68 -14.52
N SER A 157 7.17 8.83 -14.41
CA SER A 157 6.93 7.63 -15.22
C SER A 157 7.91 6.47 -15.02
N ASN A 158 8.83 6.56 -14.07
CA ASN A 158 9.81 5.51 -13.81
C ASN A 158 9.36 4.50 -12.75
N LEU A 159 9.97 3.32 -12.84
CA LEU A 159 10.11 2.38 -11.74
C LEU A 159 11.58 2.24 -11.39
N SER A 160 11.85 1.95 -10.12
CA SER A 160 13.19 1.62 -9.64
C SER A 160 13.16 0.39 -8.75
N VAL A 161 14.26 -0.36 -8.71
CA VAL A 161 14.46 -1.51 -7.84
C VAL A 161 15.73 -1.32 -7.04
N TRP A 162 15.62 -1.53 -5.73
CA TRP A 162 16.67 -1.33 -4.75
C TRP A 162 16.91 -2.64 -3.98
N GLN A 163 18.16 -2.97 -3.72
CA GLN A 163 18.56 -4.07 -2.86
C GLN A 163 18.74 -3.53 -1.45
N GLN A 164 18.10 -4.13 -0.45
CA GLN A 164 18.46 -3.87 0.94
C GLN A 164 19.72 -4.67 1.29
N THR A 165 20.74 -4.00 1.82
CA THR A 165 22.03 -4.57 2.25
C THR A 165 22.38 -4.10 3.67
N PRO A 166 23.35 -4.73 4.38
CA PRO A 166 23.77 -4.24 5.69
C PRO A 166 24.35 -2.81 5.67
N SER A 167 24.85 -2.36 4.51
CA SER A 167 25.39 -1.01 4.29
C SER A 167 24.33 0.01 3.89
N GLY A 168 23.08 -0.41 3.64
CA GLY A 168 21.98 0.46 3.22
C GLY A 168 21.32 -0.01 1.93
N LEU A 169 20.68 0.93 1.22
CA LEU A 169 19.93 0.67 -0.01
C LEU A 169 20.82 0.86 -1.24
N GLU A 170 20.95 -0.19 -2.06
CA GLU A 170 21.72 -0.16 -3.31
C GLU A 170 20.79 -0.18 -4.53
N ALA A 171 20.97 0.77 -5.45
CA ALA A 171 20.19 0.81 -6.69
C ALA A 171 20.56 -0.38 -7.60
N ILE A 172 19.57 -1.14 -8.05
CA ILE A 172 19.75 -2.23 -9.01
C ILE A 172 19.42 -1.77 -10.43
N ARG A 173 18.25 -1.15 -10.58
CA ARG A 173 17.70 -0.78 -11.90
C ARG A 173 16.73 0.38 -11.76
N GLU A 174 16.72 1.25 -12.75
CA GLU A 174 15.67 2.25 -12.97
C GLU A 174 15.32 2.26 -14.45
N TRP A 175 14.04 2.39 -14.79
CA TRP A 175 13.60 2.47 -16.17
C TRP A 175 12.28 3.22 -16.30
N ARG A 176 12.07 3.83 -17.47
CA ARG A 176 10.79 4.42 -17.83
C ARG A 176 9.76 3.33 -18.06
N ALA A 177 8.78 3.23 -17.17
CA ALA A 177 7.79 2.18 -17.16
C ALA A 177 6.50 2.59 -17.86
N HIS A 178 6.06 3.84 -17.69
CA HIS A 178 4.85 4.38 -18.27
C HIS A 178 5.15 5.68 -19.05
N ASP A 179 4.22 6.11 -19.89
CA ASP A 179 4.25 7.41 -20.54
C ASP A 179 2.88 7.72 -21.14
N MET A 180 2.54 9.00 -21.24
CA MET A 180 1.40 9.47 -22.00
C MET A 180 1.89 10.43 -23.08
N PHE A 181 1.92 9.97 -24.33
CA PHE A 181 2.46 10.73 -25.47
C PHE A 181 3.92 11.19 -25.25
N GLY A 182 4.73 10.35 -24.59
CA GLY A 182 6.11 10.67 -24.24
C GLY A 182 6.29 11.70 -23.12
N GLN A 183 5.21 12.16 -22.47
CA GLN A 183 5.29 13.04 -21.30
C GLN A 183 5.40 12.25 -20.00
N ASP A 184 5.93 12.92 -18.98
CA ASP A 184 6.01 12.37 -17.64
C ASP A 184 4.62 12.27 -17.00
N ILE A 185 4.36 11.13 -16.37
CA ILE A 185 3.12 10.83 -15.67
C ILE A 185 3.38 10.05 -14.39
N GLU A 186 2.41 10.05 -13.49
CA GLU A 186 2.43 9.29 -12.26
C GLU A 186 2.32 7.78 -12.53
N VAL A 187 3.29 7.02 -12.01
CA VAL A 187 3.17 5.57 -11.84
C VAL A 187 2.63 5.31 -10.44
N TRP A 188 1.31 5.17 -10.32
CA TRP A 188 0.64 5.05 -9.04
C TRP A 188 1.01 3.81 -8.24
N ILE A 189 1.33 2.70 -8.93
CA ILE A 189 1.54 1.44 -8.23
C ILE A 189 2.64 0.59 -8.87
N THR A 190 3.43 -0.04 -8.02
CA THR A 190 4.24 -1.22 -8.34
C THR A 190 3.96 -2.34 -7.36
N ALA A 191 4.01 -3.58 -7.85
CA ALA A 191 3.89 -4.77 -7.01
C ALA A 191 4.76 -5.91 -7.53
N TRP A 192 5.45 -6.62 -6.64
CA TRP A 192 6.11 -7.88 -6.97
C TRP A 192 5.08 -8.98 -7.17
N HIS A 193 5.41 -9.91 -8.06
CA HIS A 193 4.79 -11.22 -8.07
C HIS A 193 5.20 -11.95 -6.79
N ALA A 194 4.24 -12.27 -5.94
CA ALA A 194 4.50 -12.80 -4.60
C ALA A 194 5.29 -14.13 -4.62
N HIS A 195 5.17 -14.90 -5.71
CA HIS A 195 5.81 -16.20 -5.90
C HIS A 195 6.91 -16.22 -6.98
N ALA A 196 7.34 -15.08 -7.53
CA ALA A 196 8.36 -15.03 -8.58
C ALA A 196 9.32 -13.85 -8.40
N GLU A 197 10.59 -14.15 -8.11
CA GLU A 197 11.61 -13.20 -7.63
C GLU A 197 12.01 -12.08 -8.60
N ASN A 198 11.68 -12.21 -9.89
CA ASN A 198 12.10 -11.27 -10.93
C ASN A 198 10.93 -10.60 -11.64
N VAL A 199 9.68 -10.89 -11.22
CA VAL A 199 8.49 -10.40 -11.89
C VAL A 199 7.86 -9.27 -11.10
N ILE A 200 7.65 -8.13 -11.76
CA ILE A 200 7.03 -6.94 -11.19
C ILE A 200 5.84 -6.55 -12.07
N TYR A 201 4.84 -5.97 -11.45
CA TYR A 201 3.69 -5.35 -12.08
C TYR A 201 3.69 -3.84 -11.82
N SER A 202 3.05 -3.10 -12.72
CA SER A 202 2.85 -1.67 -12.52
C SER A 202 1.60 -1.13 -13.19
N GLY A 203 1.16 0.01 -12.67
CA GLY A 203 0.05 0.79 -13.19
C GLY A 203 0.31 2.29 -13.01
N GLY A 204 -0.22 3.09 -13.93
CA GLY A 204 -0.07 4.55 -13.90
C GLY A 204 -1.27 5.26 -14.50
N ASP A 205 -1.13 6.58 -14.65
CA ASP A 205 -2.16 7.46 -15.19
C ASP A 205 -2.51 7.22 -16.67
N ASP A 206 -1.66 6.47 -17.40
CA ASP A 206 -1.92 6.04 -18.77
C ASP A 206 -3.03 4.98 -18.91
N ALA A 207 -3.67 4.58 -17.79
CA ALA A 207 -4.65 3.49 -17.70
C ALA A 207 -4.10 2.12 -18.16
N VAL A 208 -2.77 1.97 -18.24
CA VAL A 208 -2.14 0.73 -18.69
C VAL A 208 -1.70 -0.11 -17.50
N PHE A 209 -2.02 -1.39 -17.53
CA PHE A 209 -1.44 -2.40 -16.64
C PHE A 209 -0.26 -3.10 -17.36
N LYS A 210 0.93 -3.12 -16.74
CA LYS A 210 2.16 -3.70 -17.32
C LYS A 210 2.77 -4.75 -16.40
N GLY A 211 3.42 -5.73 -17.02
CA GLY A 211 4.27 -6.70 -16.34
C GLY A 211 5.70 -6.62 -16.85
N TRP A 212 6.63 -6.92 -15.95
CA TRP A 212 8.07 -6.79 -16.17
C TRP A 212 8.76 -8.03 -15.66
N ASP A 213 9.72 -8.53 -16.42
CA ASP A 213 10.72 -9.47 -15.92
C ASP A 213 12.05 -8.72 -15.89
N LEU A 214 12.68 -8.63 -14.72
CA LEU A 214 13.92 -7.86 -14.53
C LEU A 214 15.09 -8.35 -15.40
N ARG A 215 14.99 -9.56 -15.96
CA ARG A 215 15.97 -10.14 -16.89
C ARG A 215 15.75 -9.69 -18.33
N MET A 216 14.71 -8.90 -18.60
CA MET A 216 14.32 -8.44 -19.93
C MET A 216 14.34 -6.90 -19.99
N ASP A 217 14.55 -6.37 -21.20
CA ASP A 217 14.59 -4.92 -21.46
C ASP A 217 13.23 -4.29 -21.75
N ARG A 218 12.22 -5.13 -22.02
CA ARG A 218 10.86 -4.71 -22.40
C ARG A 218 9.82 -5.36 -21.49
N PRO A 219 8.62 -4.77 -21.33
CA PRO A 219 7.56 -5.40 -20.57
C PRO A 219 7.20 -6.77 -21.14
N THR A 220 6.86 -7.73 -20.26
CA THR A 220 6.40 -9.07 -20.64
C THR A 220 4.98 -9.02 -21.21
N PHE A 221 4.16 -8.08 -20.73
CA PHE A 221 2.87 -7.73 -21.31
C PHE A 221 2.51 -6.26 -21.00
N LEU A 222 1.57 -5.72 -21.76
CA LEU A 222 0.88 -4.46 -21.46
C LEU A 222 -0.60 -4.57 -21.84
N LYS A 223 -1.49 -3.95 -21.05
CA LYS A 223 -2.94 -3.99 -21.22
C LYS A 223 -3.52 -2.58 -21.14
N ARG A 224 -3.99 -2.08 -22.28
CA ARG A 224 -4.46 -0.69 -22.45
C ARG A 224 -5.98 -0.59 -22.59
N ASP A 225 -6.61 -1.68 -23.04
CA ASP A 225 -8.03 -1.70 -23.42
C ASP A 225 -8.90 -2.37 -22.33
N VAL A 226 -8.52 -2.23 -21.05
CA VAL A 226 -9.22 -2.87 -19.92
C VAL A 226 -9.77 -1.85 -18.94
N HIS A 227 -8.93 -0.91 -18.51
CA HIS A 227 -9.32 0.19 -17.63
C HIS A 227 -9.37 1.48 -18.43
N SER A 228 -10.32 2.36 -18.08
CA SER A 228 -10.49 3.66 -18.75
C SER A 228 -9.82 4.82 -18.02
N MET A 229 -9.30 4.58 -16.81
CA MET A 229 -8.60 5.55 -15.96
C MET A 229 -7.39 4.89 -15.30
N GLY A 230 -6.59 5.67 -14.56
CA GLY A 230 -5.33 5.23 -13.97
C GLY A 230 -5.45 3.92 -13.18
N VAL A 231 -4.45 3.05 -13.30
CA VAL A 231 -4.35 1.83 -12.49
C VAL A 231 -3.65 2.18 -11.17
N CYS A 232 -4.39 2.13 -10.07
CA CYS A 232 -3.96 2.67 -8.78
C CYS A 232 -3.53 1.62 -7.77
N SER A 233 -3.92 0.35 -7.96
CA SER A 233 -3.56 -0.73 -7.05
C SER A 233 -3.35 -2.05 -7.79
N VAL A 234 -2.35 -2.82 -7.35
CA VAL A 234 -2.05 -4.17 -7.85
C VAL A 234 -1.65 -5.02 -6.66
N GLN A 235 -2.21 -6.22 -6.55
CA GLN A 235 -1.88 -7.19 -5.51
C GLN A 235 -1.77 -8.59 -6.10
N SER A 236 -0.56 -9.14 -6.06
CA SER A 236 -0.35 -10.57 -6.26
C SER A 236 -0.99 -11.34 -5.11
N HIS A 237 -1.71 -12.40 -5.43
CA HIS A 237 -2.39 -13.19 -4.42
C HIS A 237 -1.36 -13.97 -3.56
N PRO A 238 -1.43 -13.90 -2.22
CA PRO A 238 -0.39 -14.49 -1.35
C PRO A 238 -0.51 -16.02 -1.19
N LEU A 239 -1.71 -16.58 -1.41
CA LEU A 239 -1.98 -18.03 -1.33
C LEU A 239 -2.25 -18.70 -2.69
N ASP A 240 -2.09 -17.96 -3.79
CA ASP A 240 -2.36 -18.46 -5.14
C ASP A 240 -1.41 -17.78 -6.10
N GLU A 241 -0.37 -18.50 -6.51
CA GLU A 241 0.67 -17.97 -7.38
C GLU A 241 0.17 -17.55 -8.77
N HIS A 242 -1.05 -17.90 -9.14
CA HIS A 242 -1.60 -17.59 -10.46
C HIS A 242 -2.52 -16.37 -10.44
N LEU A 243 -2.93 -15.85 -9.29
CA LEU A 243 -3.92 -14.77 -9.24
C LEU A 243 -3.30 -13.41 -8.95
N VAL A 244 -3.76 -12.41 -9.68
CA VAL A 244 -3.42 -10.99 -9.47
C VAL A 244 -4.70 -10.17 -9.52
N ALA A 245 -4.93 -9.34 -8.50
CA ALA A 245 -5.99 -8.33 -8.52
C ALA A 245 -5.41 -6.97 -8.93
N VAL A 246 -6.15 -6.26 -9.77
CA VAL A 246 -5.80 -4.93 -10.27
C VAL A 246 -6.98 -4.01 -10.04
N GLY A 247 -6.76 -2.89 -9.35
CA GLY A 247 -7.76 -1.87 -9.08
C GLY A 247 -7.42 -0.56 -9.81
N SER A 248 -8.43 0.08 -10.36
CA SER A 248 -8.29 1.33 -11.10
C SER A 248 -9.21 2.41 -10.55
N TYR A 249 -8.84 3.65 -10.85
CA TYR A 249 -9.68 4.82 -10.61
C TYR A 249 -10.99 4.78 -11.42
N ASP A 250 -11.10 3.90 -12.42
CA ASP A 250 -12.34 3.64 -13.18
C ASP A 250 -13.42 2.87 -12.39
N GLU A 251 -13.25 2.76 -11.07
CA GLU A 251 -14.15 2.11 -10.13
C GLU A 251 -14.24 0.59 -10.27
N ALA A 252 -13.27 -0.04 -10.93
CA ALA A 252 -13.27 -1.49 -11.10
C ALA A 252 -12.03 -2.19 -10.57
N ILE A 253 -12.29 -3.42 -10.12
CA ILE A 253 -11.29 -4.43 -9.82
C ILE A 253 -11.36 -5.49 -10.92
N THR A 254 -10.21 -5.83 -11.49
CA THR A 254 -10.07 -6.97 -12.40
C THR A 254 -9.19 -8.05 -11.78
N LEU A 255 -9.56 -9.31 -11.99
CA LEU A 255 -8.79 -10.48 -11.56
C LEU A 255 -8.12 -11.12 -12.78
N TRP A 256 -6.87 -11.53 -12.65
CA TRP A 256 -6.06 -12.02 -13.77
C TRP A 256 -5.37 -13.35 -13.44
N ASP A 257 -5.15 -14.17 -14.48
CA ASP A 257 -4.25 -15.33 -14.41
C ASP A 257 -2.83 -14.88 -14.83
N ALA A 258 -1.88 -14.90 -13.91
CA ALA A 258 -0.49 -14.52 -14.13
C ALA A 258 0.22 -15.38 -15.19
N ARG A 259 -0.27 -16.60 -15.45
CA ARG A 259 0.24 -17.48 -16.52
C ARG A 259 -0.28 -17.07 -17.90
N GLN A 260 -1.43 -16.37 -17.94
CA GLN A 260 -2.08 -15.97 -19.18
C GLN A 260 -2.74 -14.59 -19.06
N MET A 261 -1.91 -13.54 -19.18
CA MET A 261 -2.34 -12.15 -19.12
C MET A 261 -3.06 -11.65 -20.38
N SER A 262 -3.81 -12.51 -21.10
CA SER A 262 -4.49 -12.09 -22.34
C SER A 262 -5.67 -11.17 -22.07
N MET A 263 -6.50 -11.53 -21.08
CA MET A 263 -7.72 -10.83 -20.66
C MET A 263 -8.00 -11.12 -19.17
N PRO A 264 -8.76 -10.25 -18.47
CA PRO A 264 -9.13 -10.54 -17.09
C PRO A 264 -10.08 -11.75 -17.01
N LEU A 265 -9.97 -12.51 -15.94
CA LEU A 265 -10.87 -13.60 -15.57
C LEU A 265 -12.23 -13.05 -15.11
N LEU A 266 -12.20 -11.93 -14.39
CA LEU A 266 -13.35 -11.30 -13.76
C LEU A 266 -13.16 -9.78 -13.73
N ARG A 267 -14.28 -9.04 -13.81
CA ARG A 267 -14.37 -7.62 -13.48
C ARG A 267 -15.47 -7.39 -12.44
N HIS A 268 -15.19 -6.57 -11.42
CA HIS A 268 -16.11 -6.22 -10.34
C HIS A 268 -16.14 -4.69 -10.19
N GLU A 269 -17.34 -4.11 -10.21
CA GLU A 269 -17.54 -2.66 -10.04
C GLU A 269 -17.73 -2.34 -8.55
N THR A 270 -16.93 -1.44 -8.01
CA THR A 270 -16.94 -1.07 -6.59
C THR A 270 -17.74 0.20 -6.32
N GLY A 271 -18.06 1.00 -7.35
CA GLY A 271 -18.76 2.28 -7.24
C GLY A 271 -17.90 3.44 -6.71
N GLY A 272 -16.57 3.30 -6.70
CA GLY A 272 -15.62 4.36 -6.42
C GLY A 272 -14.19 3.94 -6.70
N GLY A 273 -13.33 4.87 -7.12
CA GLY A 273 -11.97 4.58 -7.58
C GLY A 273 -11.15 3.72 -6.59
N VAL A 274 -10.56 2.63 -7.07
CA VAL A 274 -9.94 1.59 -6.23
C VAL A 274 -8.49 1.97 -5.90
N TRP A 275 -8.31 2.63 -4.76
CA TRP A 275 -7.03 3.23 -4.36
C TRP A 275 -6.06 2.23 -3.71
N ARG A 276 -6.58 1.30 -2.90
CA ARG A 276 -5.78 0.24 -2.25
C ARG A 276 -6.52 -1.09 -2.25
N LEU A 277 -5.76 -2.16 -2.39
CA LEU A 277 -6.21 -3.54 -2.35
C LEU A 277 -5.33 -4.34 -1.38
N LYS A 278 -5.93 -5.27 -0.64
CA LYS A 278 -5.24 -6.21 0.27
C LYS A 278 -5.93 -7.57 0.29
N TRP A 279 -5.26 -8.60 -0.22
CA TRP A 279 -5.74 -9.97 -0.05
C TRP A 279 -5.73 -10.35 1.42
N HIS A 280 -6.74 -11.10 1.85
CA HIS A 280 -6.72 -11.65 3.19
C HIS A 280 -5.59 -12.70 3.31
N PRO A 281 -4.84 -12.73 4.43
CA PRO A 281 -3.68 -13.61 4.60
C PRO A 281 -4.02 -15.11 4.63
N GLU A 282 -5.20 -15.50 5.14
CA GLU A 282 -5.64 -16.90 5.25
C GLU A 282 -6.85 -17.29 4.39
N GLN A 283 -7.76 -16.34 4.07
CA GLN A 283 -8.96 -16.55 3.27
C GLN A 283 -8.69 -16.30 1.80
N LYS A 284 -8.57 -17.38 1.02
CA LYS A 284 -8.15 -17.36 -0.40
C LYS A 284 -9.03 -16.52 -1.33
N THR A 285 -10.26 -16.18 -0.95
CA THR A 285 -11.13 -15.40 -1.83
C THR A 285 -11.41 -14.01 -1.30
N TRP A 286 -10.94 -13.65 -0.10
CA TRP A 286 -11.29 -12.37 0.48
C TRP A 286 -10.32 -11.29 0.04
N LEU A 287 -10.87 -10.23 -0.56
CA LEU A 287 -10.12 -9.05 -0.98
C LEU A 287 -10.71 -7.82 -0.28
N LEU A 288 -9.85 -7.10 0.42
CA LEU A 288 -10.17 -5.81 1.02
C LEU A 288 -9.84 -4.70 0.03
N ALA A 289 -10.75 -3.75 -0.11
CA ALA A 289 -10.62 -2.63 -1.02
C ALA A 289 -10.91 -1.30 -0.31
N ALA A 290 -10.06 -0.31 -0.57
CA ALA A 290 -10.36 1.11 -0.29
C ALA A 290 -10.84 1.76 -1.59
N CYS A 291 -12.13 2.08 -1.63
CA CYS A 291 -12.80 2.68 -2.78
C CYS A 291 -12.98 4.17 -2.47
N MET A 292 -12.13 5.03 -3.03
CA MET A 292 -11.88 6.42 -2.63
C MET A 292 -13.14 7.23 -2.29
N HIS A 293 -14.20 7.12 -3.09
CA HIS A 293 -15.48 7.82 -2.88
C HIS A 293 -16.63 6.94 -2.36
N ASN A 294 -16.38 5.65 -2.16
CA ASN A 294 -17.39 4.66 -1.78
C ASN A 294 -16.95 3.76 -0.61
N GLY A 295 -16.09 4.28 0.27
CA GLY A 295 -15.70 3.62 1.52
C GLY A 295 -14.86 2.36 1.34
N PHE A 296 -14.92 1.49 2.35
CA PHE A 296 -14.11 0.27 2.40
C PHE A 296 -14.99 -0.94 2.20
N GLN A 297 -14.50 -1.93 1.45
CA GLN A 297 -15.28 -3.12 1.11
C GLN A 297 -14.48 -4.39 1.36
N ILE A 298 -15.13 -5.41 1.92
CA ILE A 298 -14.62 -6.78 1.92
C ILE A 298 -15.39 -7.53 0.84
N LEU A 299 -14.67 -8.02 -0.15
CA LEU A 299 -15.19 -8.74 -1.29
C LEU A 299 -14.83 -10.21 -1.16
N ASN A 300 -15.71 -11.10 -1.62
CA ASN A 300 -15.37 -12.49 -1.89
C ASN A 300 -15.26 -12.64 -3.41
N MET A 301 -14.03 -12.82 -3.87
CA MET A 301 -13.63 -12.80 -5.28
C MET A 301 -12.89 -14.09 -5.65
N SER A 302 -13.31 -14.66 -6.76
CA SER A 302 -12.73 -15.83 -7.42
C SER A 302 -12.75 -15.58 -8.93
N PRO A 303 -12.06 -16.41 -9.74
CA PRO A 303 -12.14 -16.31 -11.19
C PRO A 303 -13.57 -16.36 -11.75
N GLU A 304 -14.49 -17.06 -11.09
CA GLU A 304 -15.83 -17.32 -11.59
C GLU A 304 -16.89 -16.35 -11.04
N SER A 305 -16.68 -15.77 -9.86
CA SER A 305 -17.66 -14.91 -9.21
C SER A 305 -17.04 -13.86 -8.30
N SER A 306 -17.75 -12.73 -8.15
CA SER A 306 -17.49 -11.75 -7.10
C SER A 306 -18.76 -11.33 -6.39
N GLU A 307 -18.64 -11.09 -5.09
CA GLU A 307 -19.68 -10.51 -4.24
C GLU A 307 -19.08 -9.52 -3.24
N THR A 308 -19.77 -8.41 -3.00
CA THR A 308 -19.47 -7.53 -1.87
C THR A 308 -20.09 -8.12 -0.61
N ARG A 309 -19.26 -8.54 0.35
CA ARG A 309 -19.75 -9.11 1.62
C ARG A 309 -19.95 -8.05 2.69
N VAL A 310 -19.10 -7.04 2.71
CA VAL A 310 -19.12 -5.97 3.71
C VAL A 310 -18.86 -4.65 3.03
N HIS A 311 -19.60 -3.63 3.46
CA HIS A 311 -19.42 -2.25 3.03
C HIS A 311 -19.38 -1.35 4.26
N TYR A 312 -18.22 -0.77 4.54
CA TYR A 312 -17.97 0.14 5.64
C TYR A 312 -17.92 1.58 5.13
N THR A 313 -18.84 2.41 5.64
CA THR A 313 -19.09 3.79 5.17
C THR A 313 -19.17 4.81 6.32
N LYS A 314 -18.48 4.54 7.43
CA LYS A 314 -18.50 5.44 8.60
C LYS A 314 -17.56 6.64 8.47
N GLN A 315 -16.59 6.57 7.57
CA GLN A 315 -15.70 7.68 7.25
C GLN A 315 -16.47 8.85 6.64
N THR A 316 -15.98 10.08 6.84
CA THR A 316 -16.59 11.30 6.27
C THR A 316 -15.79 11.88 5.11
N SER A 317 -14.63 11.28 4.81
CA SER A 317 -13.75 11.67 3.71
C SER A 317 -13.36 10.46 2.84
N LEU A 318 -12.29 10.64 2.06
CA LEU A 318 -11.82 9.68 1.06
C LEU A 318 -11.24 8.43 1.72
N ALA A 319 -11.65 7.26 1.25
CA ALA A 319 -11.11 5.97 1.69
C ALA A 319 -9.77 5.70 1.01
N TYR A 320 -8.67 5.79 1.76
CA TYR A 320 -7.31 5.77 1.21
C TYR A 320 -6.53 4.53 1.66
N GLY A 321 -6.06 4.51 2.91
CA GLY A 321 -5.27 3.42 3.45
C GLY A 321 -6.15 2.32 4.04
N VAL A 322 -5.80 1.06 3.84
CA VAL A 322 -6.53 -0.06 4.46
C VAL A 322 -5.62 -1.29 4.59
N ASP A 323 -5.74 -2.02 5.71
CA ASP A 323 -5.10 -3.33 5.85
C ASP A 323 -5.81 -4.25 6.86
N TRP A 324 -5.58 -5.56 6.70
CA TRP A 324 -6.01 -6.58 7.65
C TRP A 324 -5.10 -6.60 8.87
N TRP A 325 -5.66 -6.68 10.07
CA TRP A 325 -4.86 -6.86 11.27
C TRP A 325 -4.35 -8.30 11.38
N TYR A 326 -3.05 -8.54 11.46
CA TYR A 326 -2.48 -9.90 11.48
C TYR A 326 -2.43 -10.58 12.85
N GLY A 327 -2.72 -9.87 13.94
CA GLY A 327 -2.58 -10.39 15.31
C GLY A 327 -3.59 -11.45 15.73
N GLU A 328 -4.49 -11.86 14.83
CA GLU A 328 -5.54 -12.83 15.12
C GLU A 328 -5.71 -13.88 14.02
N PRO A 329 -5.93 -15.15 14.40
CA PRO A 329 -6.35 -16.19 13.46
C PRO A 329 -7.66 -15.81 12.79
N SER A 330 -7.74 -15.97 11.46
CA SER A 330 -8.93 -15.63 10.67
C SER A 330 -9.40 -14.18 10.86
N THR A 331 -8.44 -13.26 10.85
CA THR A 331 -8.67 -11.83 11.07
C THR A 331 -9.86 -11.28 10.30
N ARG A 332 -10.80 -10.69 11.02
CA ARG A 332 -11.94 -9.95 10.45
C ARG A 332 -11.82 -8.46 10.72
N THR A 333 -10.72 -8.08 11.37
CA THR A 333 -10.48 -6.75 11.88
C THR A 333 -9.59 -6.03 10.88
N VAL A 334 -10.02 -4.83 10.55
CA VAL A 334 -9.41 -3.99 9.54
C VAL A 334 -9.05 -2.67 10.20
N GLY A 335 -7.86 -2.17 9.89
CA GLY A 335 -7.50 -0.78 10.06
C GLY A 335 -7.74 -0.02 8.77
N SER A 336 -8.39 1.13 8.81
CA SER A 336 -8.68 1.94 7.63
C SER A 336 -8.49 3.43 7.89
N GLY A 337 -7.77 4.11 7.00
CA GLY A 337 -7.44 5.52 7.05
C GLY A 337 -8.30 6.33 6.09
N SER A 338 -8.94 7.38 6.60
CA SER A 338 -9.73 8.32 5.83
C SER A 338 -9.04 9.69 5.76
N PHE A 339 -8.90 10.19 4.54
CA PHE A 339 -7.86 11.15 4.19
C PHE A 339 -8.06 12.54 4.81
N TYR A 340 -9.03 13.34 4.34
CA TYR A 340 -9.15 14.74 4.78
C TYR A 340 -9.79 14.93 6.16
N ASP A 341 -10.45 13.91 6.71
CA ASP A 341 -11.00 13.97 8.06
C ASP A 341 -10.03 13.43 9.14
N HIS A 342 -8.80 13.13 8.73
CA HIS A 342 -7.70 12.74 9.60
C HIS A 342 -8.02 11.52 10.46
N SER A 343 -8.84 10.60 10.00
CA SER A 343 -9.35 9.53 10.86
C SER A 343 -8.73 8.18 10.54
N PHE A 344 -8.30 7.47 11.59
CA PHE A 344 -7.96 6.06 11.56
C PHE A 344 -9.03 5.27 12.31
N HIS A 345 -9.70 4.37 11.60
CA HIS A 345 -10.73 3.50 12.15
C HIS A 345 -10.21 2.07 12.29
N VAL A 346 -10.55 1.41 13.40
CA VAL A 346 -10.42 -0.04 13.56
C VAL A 346 -11.82 -0.62 13.66
N TRP A 347 -12.15 -1.53 12.75
CA TRP A 347 -13.48 -2.12 12.64
C TRP A 347 -13.43 -3.59 12.27
N SER A 348 -14.50 -4.33 12.55
CA SER A 348 -14.65 -5.74 12.14
C SER A 348 -16.00 -5.99 11.48
N ALA A 349 -16.06 -7.09 10.74
CA ALA A 349 -17.29 -7.65 10.22
C ALA A 349 -17.70 -8.90 11.02
N ASP A 350 -18.57 -8.69 12.01
CA ASP A 350 -18.85 -9.69 13.04
C ASP A 350 -19.62 -10.90 12.50
N ASP A 351 -20.39 -10.71 11.43
CA ASP A 351 -21.23 -11.74 10.81
C ASP A 351 -20.54 -12.53 9.68
N LEU A 352 -19.27 -12.23 9.36
CA LEU A 352 -18.56 -12.99 8.33
C LEU A 352 -18.25 -14.39 8.84
N VAL A 353 -19.02 -15.38 8.39
CA VAL A 353 -18.67 -16.79 8.57
C VAL A 353 -17.49 -17.10 7.64
N VAL A 354 -16.41 -17.59 8.25
CA VAL A 354 -15.21 -18.11 7.59
C VAL A 354 -15.53 -19.47 6.99
#